data_AF-A0A2U1QJJ9-F1
#
_entry.id   AF-A0A2U1QJJ9-F1
#
_cell.length_a   1.000
_cell.length_b   1.000
_cell.length_c   1.000
_cell.angle_alpha   90.00
_cell.angle_beta   90.00
_cell.angle_gamma   90.00
#
_symmetry.space_group_name_H-M   'P 1'
#
loop_
_entity.id
_entity.type
_entity.pdbx_description
1 polymer ?
#
loop_
_entity_poly.entity_id
_entity_poly.type
_entity_poly.pdbx_seq_one_letter_code
_entity_poly.pdbx_strand_id
1 'polypeptide(L)'
;MVVRKPAYNFLDELQIEYGEQEDYVVIKLASLFTSTIMNKHLARPNVKLFNTIASEDLIIQEGRVAVVVTNWALVTMNHNTQLFMDPNVMEAKVVVSSCGQ
;
A
#
# COMPACT_ATOMS: atom_id res chain seq x y z
N MET A 1 -14.90 9.68 7.61
CA MET A 1 -14.11 9.88 6.36
C MET A 1 -15.06 10.40 5.29
N VAL A 2 -14.69 11.48 4.61
CA VAL A 2 -15.51 12.08 3.54
C VAL A 2 -15.05 11.54 2.19
N VAL A 3 -15.99 11.08 1.37
CA VAL A 3 -15.75 10.56 0.02
C VAL A 3 -16.63 11.33 -0.95
N ARG A 4 -16.04 12.05 -1.90
CA ARG A 4 -16.80 12.87 -2.87
C ARG A 4 -17.49 11.99 -3.90
N LYS A 5 -18.68 12.37 -4.37
CA LYS A 5 -19.33 11.68 -5.49
C LYS A 5 -18.48 11.89 -6.77
N PRO A 6 -18.31 10.87 -7.65
CA PRO A 6 -18.98 9.57 -7.66
C PRO A 6 -18.19 8.42 -6.98
N ALA A 7 -17.22 8.69 -6.10
CA ALA A 7 -16.38 7.65 -5.50
C ALA A 7 -17.12 6.71 -4.53
N TYR A 8 -18.40 6.98 -4.22
CA TYR A 8 -19.25 6.06 -3.45
C TYR A 8 -19.50 4.73 -4.17
N ASN A 9 -19.41 4.70 -5.52
CA ASN A 9 -19.51 3.45 -6.29
C ASN A 9 -18.48 2.39 -5.82
N PHE A 10 -17.30 2.83 -5.38
CA PHE A 10 -16.29 1.94 -4.82
C PHE A 10 -16.66 1.44 -3.42
N LEU A 11 -17.40 2.23 -2.64
CA LEU A 11 -17.93 1.82 -1.35
C LEU A 11 -19.03 0.77 -1.51
N ASP A 12 -19.85 0.88 -2.56
CA ASP A 12 -20.88 -0.10 -2.91
C ASP A 12 -20.24 -1.45 -3.29
N GLU A 13 -19.19 -1.45 -4.11
CA GLU A 13 -18.42 -2.67 -4.43
C GLU A 13 -17.82 -3.32 -3.17
N LEU A 14 -17.34 -2.48 -2.24
CA LEU A 14 -16.80 -2.93 -0.97
C LEU A 14 -17.88 -3.30 0.06
N GLN A 15 -19.16 -3.03 -0.22
CA GLN A 15 -20.29 -3.23 0.70
C GLN A 15 -20.10 -2.48 2.03
N ILE A 16 -19.62 -1.24 1.96
CA ILE A 16 -19.43 -0.38 3.14
C ILE A 16 -20.60 0.58 3.25
N GLU A 17 -21.26 0.60 4.40
CA GLU A 17 -22.31 1.57 4.69
C GLU A 17 -21.75 2.99 4.86
N TYR A 18 -22.47 3.96 4.30
CA TYR A 18 -22.14 5.38 4.40
C TYR A 18 -23.41 6.22 4.56
N GLY A 19 -23.27 7.39 5.18
CA GLY A 19 -24.31 8.42 5.19
C GLY A 19 -24.22 9.27 3.92
N GLU A 20 -25.34 9.51 3.26
CA GLU A 20 -25.39 10.32 2.04
C GLU A 20 -25.57 11.81 2.37
N GLN A 21 -24.90 12.67 1.58
CA GLN A 21 -25.09 14.12 1.51
C GLN A 21 -25.20 14.52 0.03
N GLU A 22 -25.40 15.80 -0.26
CA GLU A 22 -25.58 16.29 -1.64
C GLU A 22 -24.39 15.92 -2.55
N ASP A 23 -23.19 16.42 -2.23
CA ASP A 23 -21.99 16.27 -3.08
C ASP A 23 -21.01 15.17 -2.62
N TYR A 24 -21.25 14.57 -1.45
CA TYR A 24 -20.34 13.62 -0.83
C TYR A 24 -21.06 12.59 0.03
N VAL A 25 -20.34 11.55 0.42
CA VAL A 25 -20.78 10.53 1.37
C VAL A 25 -19.82 10.47 2.55
N VAL A 26 -20.31 10.03 3.71
CA VAL A 26 -19.55 9.99 4.95
C VAL A 26 -19.55 8.59 5.53
N ILE A 27 -18.35 8.03 5.69
CA ILE A 27 -18.15 6.77 6.42
C ILE A 27 -17.91 7.11 7.89
N LYS A 28 -18.67 6.47 8.78
CA LYS A 28 -18.68 6.72 10.23
C LYS A 28 -17.29 6.67 10.86
N LEU A 29 -16.48 5.69 10.46
CA LEU A 29 -15.12 5.50 10.95
C LEU A 29 -14.19 5.17 9.79
N ALA A 30 -13.08 5.90 9.65
CA ALA A 30 -12.14 5.69 8.54
C ALA A 30 -11.52 4.28 8.56
N SER A 31 -11.34 3.69 9.74
CA SER A 31 -10.82 2.32 9.86
C SER A 31 -11.77 1.27 9.30
N LEU A 32 -13.09 1.51 9.24
CA LEU A 32 -14.02 0.58 8.59
C LEU A 32 -13.67 0.41 7.11
N PHE A 33 -13.31 1.50 6.44
CA PHE A 33 -12.90 1.45 5.05
C PHE A 33 -11.57 0.72 4.86
N THR A 34 -10.53 1.11 5.61
CA THR A 34 -9.19 0.52 5.43
C THR A 34 -9.14 -0.95 5.85
N SER A 35 -9.79 -1.33 6.96
CA SER A 35 -9.85 -2.72 7.41
C SER A 35 -10.64 -3.62 6.48
N THR A 36 -11.77 -3.14 5.91
CA THR A 36 -12.56 -3.90 4.94
C THR A 36 -11.75 -4.21 3.68
N ILE A 37 -11.06 -3.21 3.13
CA ILE A 37 -10.19 -3.40 1.95
C ILE A 37 -9.07 -4.39 2.27
N MET A 38 -8.39 -4.21 3.40
CA MET A 38 -7.30 -5.07 3.83
C MET A 38 -7.76 -6.52 3.97
N ASN A 39 -8.88 -6.76 4.67
CA ASN A 39 -9.42 -8.10 4.86
C ASN A 39 -9.76 -8.78 3.53
N LYS A 40 -10.50 -8.09 2.64
CA LYS A 40 -10.85 -8.63 1.31
C LYS A 40 -9.62 -8.93 0.45
N HIS A 41 -8.56 -8.12 0.55
CA HIS A 41 -7.34 -8.32 -0.22
C HIS A 41 -6.45 -9.44 0.33
N LEU A 42 -6.23 -9.49 1.64
CA LEU A 42 -5.40 -10.51 2.27
C LEU A 42 -6.03 -11.91 2.22
N ALA A 43 -7.34 -12.00 2.06
CA ALA A 43 -8.03 -13.27 1.84
C ALA A 43 -7.75 -13.91 0.48
N ARG A 44 -7.16 -13.18 -0.49
CA ARG A 44 -6.86 -13.71 -1.82
C ARG A 44 -5.60 -14.59 -1.79
N PRO A 45 -5.61 -15.78 -2.43
CA PRO A 45 -4.49 -16.74 -2.36
C PRO A 45 -3.21 -16.26 -3.05
N ASN A 46 -3.32 -15.29 -3.96
CA ASN A 46 -2.23 -14.73 -4.74
C ASN A 46 -1.73 -13.38 -4.20
N VAL A 47 -2.14 -12.99 -2.99
CA VAL A 47 -1.74 -11.73 -2.36
C VAL A 47 -0.86 -12.02 -1.16
N LYS A 48 0.26 -11.30 -1.06
CA LYS A 48 1.15 -11.35 0.09
C LYS A 48 1.42 -9.93 0.58
N LEU A 49 1.23 -9.71 1.87
CA LEU A 49 1.62 -8.49 2.56
C LEU A 49 2.94 -8.71 3.28
N PHE A 50 3.94 -7.93 2.90
CA PHE A 50 5.21 -7.83 3.60
C PHE A 50 5.21 -6.54 4.43
N ASN A 51 4.53 -6.57 5.58
CA ASN A 51 4.58 -5.46 6.52
C ASN A 51 5.97 -5.35 7.16
N THR A 52 6.31 -4.18 7.70
CA THR A 52 7.63 -3.89 8.32
C THR A 52 8.84 -3.99 7.38
N ILE A 53 8.60 -4.03 6.07
CA ILE A 53 9.62 -3.95 5.01
C ILE A 53 9.58 -2.55 4.38
N ALA A 54 10.75 -1.97 4.14
CA ALA A 54 10.92 -0.74 3.39
C ALA A 54 11.54 -1.02 2.02
N SER A 55 11.12 -0.25 1.01
CA SER A 55 11.79 -0.17 -0.28
C SER A 55 12.90 0.88 -0.18
N GLU A 56 14.15 0.48 -0.35
CA GLU A 56 15.31 1.37 -0.21
C GLU A 56 15.73 1.97 -1.56
N ASP A 57 15.62 1.20 -2.65
CA ASP A 57 16.05 1.60 -4.00
C ASP A 57 15.34 0.79 -5.09
N LEU A 58 15.58 1.13 -6.36
CA LEU A 58 15.08 0.45 -7.54
C LEU A 58 16.23 0.08 -8.48
N ILE A 59 16.20 -1.14 -9.00
CA ILE A 59 17.16 -1.55 -10.05
C ILE A 59 16.53 -1.33 -11.42
N ILE A 60 17.21 -0.54 -12.24
CA ILE A 60 16.83 -0.25 -13.62
C ILE A 60 17.60 -1.16 -14.57
N GLN A 61 16.89 -1.93 -15.39
CA GLN A 61 17.45 -2.76 -16.45
C GLN A 61 16.82 -2.35 -17.77
N GLU A 62 17.64 -2.09 -18.80
CA GLU A 62 17.14 -1.71 -20.15
C GLU A 62 16.16 -0.52 -20.12
N GLY A 63 16.39 0.45 -19.22
CA GLY A 63 15.54 1.63 -19.08
C GLY A 63 14.18 1.39 -18.39
N ARG A 64 13.95 0.21 -17.80
CA ARG A 64 12.74 -0.08 -17.01
C ARG A 64 13.08 -0.52 -15.58
N VAL A 65 12.17 -0.23 -14.65
CA VAL A 65 12.24 -0.78 -13.28
C VAL A 65 12.02 -2.28 -13.36
N ALA A 66 12.99 -3.07 -12.90
CA ALA A 66 12.94 -4.53 -12.94
C ALA A 66 12.93 -5.16 -11.54
N VAL A 67 13.47 -4.47 -10.54
CA VAL A 67 13.64 -5.01 -9.18
C VAL A 67 13.43 -3.91 -8.14
N VAL A 68 12.81 -4.28 -7.03
CA VAL A 68 12.70 -3.45 -5.83
C VAL A 68 13.74 -3.93 -4.82
N VAL A 69 14.58 -3.02 -4.35
CA VAL A 69 15.54 -3.27 -3.27
C VAL A 69 14.82 -3.05 -1.94
N THR A 70 14.88 -4.04 -1.07
CA THR A 70 14.07 -4.11 0.15
C THR A 70 14.92 -4.40 1.37
N ASN A 71 14.53 -3.84 2.51
CA ASN A 71 15.14 -4.16 3.80
C ASN A 71 14.08 -4.10 4.91
N TRP A 72 14.42 -4.53 6.12
CA TRP A 72 13.58 -4.26 7.28
C TRP A 72 13.48 -2.76 7.50
N ALA A 73 12.28 -2.22 7.72
CA ALA A 73 12.09 -0.77 7.87
C ALA A 73 12.95 -0.18 9.00
N LEU A 74 13.16 -0.94 10.09
CA LEU A 74 14.04 -0.53 11.18
C LEU A 74 15.51 -0.45 10.74
N VAL A 75 15.97 -1.35 9.87
CA VAL A 75 17.34 -1.32 9.34
C VAL A 75 17.51 -0.09 8.45
N THR A 76 16.57 0.16 7.55
CA THR A 76 16.59 1.33 6.65
C THR A 76 16.70 2.65 7.40
N MET A 77 16.01 2.79 8.53
CA MET A 77 16.06 4.00 9.36
C MET A 77 17.36 4.14 10.19
N ASN A 78 18.21 3.12 10.23
CA ASN A 78 19.33 3.01 11.17
C ASN A 78 20.67 2.67 10.49
N HIS A 79 20.82 2.90 9.19
CA HIS A 79 22.08 2.67 8.45
C HIS A 79 23.30 3.40 9.06
N ASN A 80 23.10 4.45 9.84
CA ASN A 80 24.18 5.22 10.48
C ASN A 80 24.52 4.78 11.91
N THR A 81 23.75 3.88 12.52
CA THR A 81 23.92 3.49 13.93
C THR A 81 24.50 2.08 14.10
N GLN A 82 24.60 1.32 13.02
CA GLN A 82 25.08 -0.06 12.99
C GLN A 82 26.02 -0.28 11.80
N LEU A 83 26.61 -1.48 11.70
CA LEU A 83 27.38 -1.89 10.53
C LEU A 83 26.49 -2.01 9.29
N PHE A 84 27.11 -2.05 8.11
CA PHE A 84 26.40 -2.24 6.85
C PHE A 84 25.55 -3.50 6.86
N MET A 85 24.24 -3.32 6.64
CA MET A 85 23.24 -4.38 6.60
C MET A 85 22.69 -4.44 5.18
N ASP A 86 23.26 -5.32 4.37
CA ASP A 86 22.92 -5.44 2.96
C ASP A 86 21.42 -5.73 2.76
N PRO A 87 20.78 -5.10 1.76
CA PRO A 87 19.37 -5.32 1.47
C PRO A 87 19.12 -6.64 0.75
N ASN A 88 17.84 -7.01 0.66
CA ASN A 88 17.34 -8.08 -0.20
C ASN A 88 16.65 -7.50 -1.45
N VAL A 89 16.33 -8.32 -2.43
CA VAL A 89 15.73 -7.90 -3.70
C VAL A 89 14.45 -8.66 -4.04
N MET A 90 13.51 -7.98 -4.69
CA MET A 90 12.30 -8.58 -5.25
C MET A 90 12.15 -8.20 -6.72
N GLU A 91 12.26 -9.17 -7.61
CA GLU A 91 12.06 -8.96 -9.04
C GLU A 91 10.56 -8.80 -9.37
N ALA A 92 10.24 -7.83 -10.22
CA ALA A 92 8.88 -7.57 -10.64
C ALA A 92 8.82 -7.13 -12.10
N LYS A 93 7.76 -7.56 -12.80
CA LYS A 93 7.50 -7.10 -14.18
C LYS A 93 6.99 -5.65 -14.21
N VAL A 94 6.22 -5.27 -13.19
CA VAL A 94 5.61 -3.94 -13.02
C VAL A 94 5.65 -3.61 -11.54
N VAL A 95 6.04 -2.37 -11.22
CA VAL A 95 6.05 -1.83 -9.85
C VAL A 95 5.07 -0.67 -9.79
N VAL A 96 4.18 -0.67 -8.80
CA VAL A 96 3.24 0.42 -8.52
C VAL A 96 3.65 1.07 -7.20
N SER A 97 4.03 2.35 -7.24
CA SER A 97 4.38 3.12 -6.05
C SER A 97 3.17 3.95 -5.57
N SER A 98 2.81 3.78 -4.30
CA SER A 98 1.75 4.52 -3.62
C SER A 98 2.19 4.98 -2.23
N CYS A 99 3.45 5.41 -2.09
CA CYS A 99 4.09 5.76 -0.82
C CYS A 99 3.63 7.10 -0.20
N GLY A 100 2.57 7.72 -0.74
CA GLY A 100 2.17 9.07 -0.37
C GLY A 100 3.10 10.13 -0.95
N GLN A 101 2.76 11.40 -0.70
CA GLN A 101 3.60 12.55 -0.99
C GLN A 101 4.19 13.10 0.31
#